data_AF-A0A293MER4-F1
#
_entry.id   AF-A0A293MER4-F1
#
_cell.length_a   1.000
_cell.length_b   1.000
_cell.length_c   1.000
_cell.angle_alpha   90.00
_cell.angle_beta   90.00
_cell.angle_gamma   90.00
#
_symmetry.space_group_name_H-M   'P 1'
#
loop_
_entity.id
_entity.type
_entity.pdbx_description
1 polymer ?
#
loop_
_entity_poly.entity_id
_entity_poly.type
_entity_poly.pdbx_seq_one_letter_code
_entity_poly.pdbx_strand_id
1 'polypeptide(L)'
;MVVDEADLVFSFGHAQDVHEILKRMPQLYQAVLMSATLTPEVMELKRLALRNAVILKLEEPAKPDQLSQYIIRCEEEDKFAVLCALFKLRLIRGKTLLFVSSVDRCYLVKLFLEQFGIRGCILNSELPVSSRSFIVTQFNEGRYEILVASEEKATLEDQVRGRRPKSAKRKQDKEYGVCRGIDFQFVSNVINLDFPATVKSYIHRVGRTARGDNRGSALSFVNNKEANLLEAVEKEMPPGSLRPYNFKMEEIEGFRYRSKDALRAVTRIAIREARLKEIKAEILTSEKLKAYFEENPREHKLLRHDKALHIIKHQPHLKNVPQYIVPPTLQSKNKRHQDEVVPATPCGNDFKMKKRKKRGFDGGKAKKQNNPLQSFKFAI
;
A
#
# COMPACT_ATOMS: atom_id res chain seq x y z
N MET A 1 -31.69 4.23 12.28
CA MET A 1 -30.80 3.29 11.56
C MET A 1 -30.05 4.07 10.50
N VAL A 2 -28.75 3.87 10.40
CA VAL A 2 -27.95 4.46 9.31
C VAL A 2 -27.27 3.31 8.59
N VAL A 3 -27.48 3.20 7.28
CA VAL A 3 -26.79 2.25 6.42
C VAL A 3 -25.87 3.07 5.54
N ASP A 4 -24.59 3.04 5.86
CA ASP A 4 -23.54 3.63 5.03
C ASP A 4 -23.03 2.59 4.03
N GLU A 5 -22.54 3.04 2.88
CA GLU A 5 -22.02 2.18 1.80
C GLU A 5 -22.99 1.03 1.46
N ALA A 6 -24.26 1.36 1.27
CA ALA A 6 -25.35 0.37 1.19
C ALA A 6 -25.18 -0.63 0.02
N ASP A 7 -24.55 -0.21 -1.07
CA ASP A 7 -24.22 -1.06 -2.21
C ASP A 7 -23.20 -2.16 -1.88
N LEU A 8 -22.38 -1.95 -0.85
CA LEU A 8 -21.40 -2.90 -0.37
C LEU A 8 -22.02 -3.96 0.52
N VAL A 9 -22.92 -3.54 1.41
CA VAL A 9 -23.65 -4.44 2.32
C VAL A 9 -24.33 -5.58 1.54
N PHE A 10 -24.91 -5.28 0.38
CA PHE A 10 -25.50 -6.28 -0.51
C PHE A 10 -24.47 -7.11 -1.26
N SER A 11 -23.41 -6.50 -1.78
CA SER A 11 -22.36 -7.22 -2.50
C SER A 11 -21.63 -8.26 -1.65
N PHE A 12 -21.56 -8.06 -0.32
CA PHE A 12 -20.98 -9.00 0.63
C PHE A 12 -21.96 -10.10 1.09
N GLY A 13 -23.20 -10.08 0.62
CA GLY A 13 -24.22 -11.08 0.96
C GLY A 13 -24.87 -10.86 2.33
N HIS A 14 -24.73 -9.68 2.94
CA HIS A 14 -25.35 -9.33 4.23
C HIS A 14 -26.79 -8.82 4.10
N ALA A 15 -27.41 -8.97 2.93
CA ALA A 15 -28.79 -8.56 2.69
C ALA A 15 -29.78 -9.21 3.68
N GLN A 16 -29.57 -10.51 3.97
CA GLN A 16 -30.39 -11.25 4.92
C GLN A 16 -30.21 -10.74 6.36
N ASP A 17 -28.97 -10.46 6.76
CA ASP A 17 -28.65 -9.93 8.09
C ASP A 17 -29.32 -8.57 8.31
N VAL A 18 -29.27 -7.68 7.31
CA VAL A 18 -29.96 -6.39 7.35
C VAL A 18 -31.48 -6.59 7.46
N HIS A 19 -32.03 -7.55 6.73
CA HIS A 19 -33.46 -7.85 6.78
C HIS A 19 -33.88 -8.38 8.17
N GLU A 20 -33.07 -9.21 8.83
CA GLU A 20 -33.32 -9.65 10.20
C GLU A 20 -33.25 -8.50 11.20
N ILE A 21 -32.27 -7.60 11.04
CA ILE A 21 -32.17 -6.39 11.87
C ILE A 21 -33.43 -5.54 11.71
N LEU A 22 -33.86 -5.29 10.47
CA LEU A 22 -35.06 -4.51 10.17
C LEU A 22 -36.34 -5.08 10.82
N LYS A 23 -36.46 -6.41 10.93
CA LYS A 23 -37.60 -7.07 11.63
C LYS A 23 -37.63 -6.81 13.13
N ARG A 24 -36.48 -6.60 13.75
CA ARG A 24 -36.35 -6.36 15.20
C ARG A 24 -36.41 -4.88 15.57
N MET A 25 -36.41 -3.99 14.57
CA MET A 25 -36.51 -2.55 14.80
C MET A 25 -37.92 -2.17 15.29
N PRO A 26 -38.03 -1.13 16.13
CA PRO A 26 -39.34 -0.61 16.56
C PRO A 26 -40.19 -0.19 15.36
N GLN A 27 -41.51 -0.11 15.53
CA GLN A 27 -42.39 0.25 14.41
C GLN A 27 -42.15 1.67 13.87
N LEU A 28 -41.61 2.58 14.70
CA LEU A 28 -41.25 3.93 14.32
C LEU A 28 -39.73 4.11 14.45
N TYR A 29 -39.04 4.33 13.33
CA TYR A 29 -37.62 4.69 13.33
C TYR A 29 -37.32 5.59 12.14
N GLN A 30 -36.32 6.44 12.31
CA GLN A 30 -35.69 7.15 11.21
C GLN A 30 -34.62 6.27 10.58
N ALA A 31 -34.59 6.20 9.25
CA ALA A 31 -33.55 5.53 8.51
C ALA A 31 -32.88 6.46 7.50
N VAL A 32 -31.56 6.37 7.42
CA VAL A 32 -30.73 7.06 6.43
C VAL A 32 -29.95 6.01 5.68
N LEU A 33 -29.95 6.10 4.34
CA LEU A 33 -29.21 5.21 3.46
C LEU A 33 -28.26 6.06 2.62
N MET A 34 -26.98 5.74 2.68
CA MET A 34 -25.91 6.40 1.94
C MET A 34 -25.21 5.36 1.05
N SER A 35 -24.94 5.72 -0.19
CA SER A 35 -24.28 4.85 -1.16
C SER A 35 -23.64 5.68 -2.25
N ALA A 36 -22.42 5.33 -2.66
CA ALA A 36 -21.75 5.95 -3.80
C ALA A 36 -22.42 5.59 -5.14
N THR A 37 -23.05 4.42 -5.21
CA THR A 37 -23.70 3.91 -6.44
C THR A 37 -25.14 3.51 -6.20
N LEU A 38 -26.01 3.76 -7.20
CA LEU A 38 -27.41 3.38 -7.13
C LEU A 38 -27.66 2.10 -7.94
N THR A 39 -27.39 0.94 -7.33
CA THR A 39 -27.67 -0.36 -7.95
C THR A 39 -29.12 -0.79 -7.71
N PRO A 40 -29.67 -1.73 -8.51
CA PRO A 40 -31.00 -2.30 -8.28
C PRO A 40 -31.17 -2.88 -6.87
N GLU A 41 -30.12 -3.47 -6.32
CA GLU A 41 -30.06 -4.04 -4.97
C GLU A 41 -30.22 -2.94 -3.89
N VAL A 42 -29.54 -1.80 -4.06
CA VAL A 42 -29.71 -0.64 -3.17
C VAL A 42 -31.12 -0.06 -3.26
N MET A 43 -31.70 -0.08 -4.46
CA MET A 43 -33.09 0.33 -4.66
C MET A 43 -34.08 -0.62 -3.96
N GLU A 44 -33.77 -1.91 -3.89
CA GLU A 44 -34.54 -2.87 -3.10
C GLU A 44 -34.43 -2.58 -1.60
N LEU A 45 -33.22 -2.34 -1.09
CA LEU A 45 -33.02 -1.95 0.32
C LEU A 45 -33.77 -0.66 0.65
N LYS A 46 -33.72 0.32 -0.24
CA LYS A 46 -34.45 1.58 -0.09
C LYS A 46 -35.95 1.33 0.12
N ARG A 47 -36.55 0.39 -0.63
CA ARG A 47 -37.97 0.03 -0.48
C ARG A 47 -38.28 -0.67 0.83
N LEU A 48 -37.33 -1.46 1.35
CA LEU A 48 -37.51 -2.24 2.58
C LEU A 48 -37.23 -1.42 3.85
N ALA A 49 -36.18 -0.60 3.84
CA ALA A 49 -35.64 0.09 5.01
C ALA A 49 -36.19 1.50 5.20
N LEU A 50 -36.61 2.18 4.12
CA LEU A 50 -37.03 3.58 4.17
C LEU A 50 -38.54 3.72 3.98
N ARG A 51 -39.14 4.67 4.70
CA ARG A 51 -40.54 5.07 4.55
C ARG A 51 -40.59 6.56 4.20
N ASN A 52 -41.22 6.93 3.09
CA ASN A 52 -41.31 8.33 2.60
C ASN A 52 -39.96 9.07 2.61
N ALA A 53 -38.90 8.44 2.11
CA ALA A 53 -37.57 9.03 2.13
C ALA A 53 -37.41 10.19 1.14
N VAL A 54 -36.74 11.25 1.62
CA VAL A 54 -36.19 12.31 0.78
C VAL A 54 -35.00 11.75 0.01
N ILE A 55 -35.02 11.87 -1.31
CA ILE A 55 -33.94 11.39 -2.17
C ILE A 55 -33.04 12.57 -2.50
N LEU A 56 -31.82 12.55 -1.97
CA LEU A 56 -30.77 13.49 -2.34
C LEU A 56 -29.86 12.80 -3.35
N LYS A 57 -29.93 13.24 -4.62
CA LYS A 57 -28.96 12.86 -5.64
C LYS A 57 -27.92 13.98 -5.71
N LEU A 58 -26.72 13.70 -5.20
CA LEU A 58 -25.60 14.62 -5.29
C LEU A 58 -24.95 14.43 -6.67
N GLU A 59 -25.33 15.29 -7.61
CA GLU A 59 -24.59 15.46 -8.85
C GLU A 59 -23.44 16.43 -8.54
N GLU A 60 -22.32 15.91 -8.05
CA GLU A 60 -21.10 16.72 -8.00
C GLU A 60 -20.65 16.94 -9.44
N PRO A 61 -20.62 18.18 -9.96
CA PRO A 61 -20.02 18.43 -11.25
C PRO A 61 -18.55 18.03 -11.12
N ALA A 62 -18.17 16.93 -11.80
CA ALA A 62 -16.79 16.46 -11.80
C ALA A 62 -15.91 17.63 -12.25
N LYS A 63 -15.19 18.26 -11.32
CA LYS A 63 -14.21 19.29 -11.66
C LYS A 63 -13.18 18.58 -12.55
N PRO A 64 -13.11 18.87 -13.85
CA PRO A 64 -12.34 18.06 -14.80
C PRO A 64 -10.83 18.04 -14.50
N ASP A 65 -10.36 18.96 -13.65
CA ASP A 65 -8.96 19.11 -13.24
C ASP A 65 -8.61 18.48 -11.89
N GLN A 66 -9.58 17.91 -11.16
CA GLN A 66 -9.29 17.38 -9.84
C GLN A 66 -8.68 15.98 -9.89
N LEU A 67 -9.18 15.12 -10.77
CA LEU A 67 -8.70 13.75 -10.95
C LEU A 67 -8.15 13.54 -12.36
N SER A 68 -6.83 13.36 -12.48
CA SER A 68 -6.19 13.02 -13.75
C SER A 68 -6.04 11.51 -13.88
N GLN A 69 -6.68 10.90 -14.88
CA GLN A 69 -6.67 9.44 -15.09
C GLN A 69 -5.85 9.09 -16.33
N TYR A 70 -4.88 8.19 -16.16
CA TYR A 70 -3.93 7.78 -17.19
C TYR A 70 -3.97 6.27 -17.41
N ILE A 71 -3.95 5.86 -18.68
CA ILE A 71 -3.91 4.46 -19.10
C ILE A 71 -2.55 4.14 -19.73
N ILE A 72 -1.87 3.12 -19.20
CA ILE A 72 -0.59 2.62 -19.72
C ILE A 72 -0.83 1.21 -20.26
N ARG A 73 -0.71 1.05 -21.58
CA ARG A 73 -0.75 -0.28 -22.22
C ARG A 73 0.64 -0.90 -22.17
N CYS A 74 0.82 -1.98 -21.42
CA CYS A 74 2.08 -2.72 -21.38
C CYS A 74 1.90 -4.17 -20.92
N GLU A 75 2.85 -5.00 -21.34
CA GLU A 75 2.95 -6.40 -20.90
C GLU A 75 3.42 -6.52 -19.45
N GLU A 76 3.25 -7.71 -18.89
CA GLU A 76 3.46 -7.99 -17.47
C GLU A 76 4.88 -7.67 -16.98
N GLU A 77 5.91 -8.03 -17.76
CA GLU A 77 7.31 -7.73 -17.41
C GLU A 77 7.60 -6.22 -17.44
N ASP A 78 6.97 -5.51 -18.38
CA ASP A 78 7.17 -4.09 -18.59
C ASP A 78 6.43 -3.25 -17.53
N LYS A 79 5.33 -3.76 -16.95
CA LYS A 79 4.65 -3.14 -15.80
C LYS A 79 5.64 -2.85 -14.66
N PHE A 80 6.49 -3.82 -14.31
CA PHE A 80 7.48 -3.66 -13.24
C PHE A 80 8.62 -2.71 -13.61
N ALA A 81 9.01 -2.66 -14.88
CA ALA A 81 9.99 -1.70 -15.38
C ALA A 81 9.47 -0.26 -15.28
N VAL A 82 8.25 -0.03 -15.75
CA VAL A 82 7.58 1.27 -15.67
C VAL A 82 7.33 1.66 -14.22
N LEU A 83 6.85 0.74 -13.38
CA LEU A 83 6.63 1.00 -11.95
C LEU A 83 7.92 1.42 -11.24
N CYS A 84 9.03 0.72 -11.52
CA CYS A 84 10.34 1.06 -10.97
C CYS A 84 10.79 2.45 -11.45
N ALA A 85 10.66 2.74 -12.75
CA ALA A 85 11.00 4.03 -13.33
C ALA A 85 10.16 5.17 -12.71
N LEU A 86 8.85 4.99 -12.55
CA LEU A 86 7.92 5.95 -11.94
C LEU A 86 8.39 6.40 -10.56
N PHE A 87 8.73 5.44 -9.68
CA PHE A 87 9.21 5.74 -8.32
C PHE A 87 10.65 6.24 -8.30
N LYS A 88 11.57 5.60 -9.03
CA LYS A 88 13.01 5.94 -8.99
C LYS A 88 13.34 7.27 -9.64
N LEU A 89 12.64 7.61 -10.71
CA LEU A 89 12.77 8.89 -11.38
C LEU A 89 11.87 9.96 -10.74
N ARG A 90 11.14 9.62 -9.67
CA ARG A 90 10.23 10.51 -8.93
C ARG A 90 9.22 11.23 -9.82
N LEU A 91 8.71 10.50 -10.82
CA LEU A 91 7.66 10.98 -11.73
C LEU A 91 6.32 11.09 -11.01
N ILE A 92 6.10 10.19 -10.04
CA ILE A 92 4.99 10.23 -9.09
C ILE A 92 5.54 10.64 -7.72
N ARG A 93 4.81 11.52 -7.04
CA ARG A 93 5.18 12.08 -5.73
C ARG A 93 3.99 12.04 -4.78
N GLY A 94 4.27 11.94 -3.49
CA GLY A 94 3.23 11.88 -2.46
C GLY A 94 2.70 10.47 -2.24
N LYS A 95 1.67 10.38 -1.38
CA LYS A 95 1.12 9.10 -0.92
C LYS A 95 0.49 8.35 -2.09
N THR A 96 0.90 7.11 -2.26
CA THR A 96 0.55 6.27 -3.39
C THR A 96 -0.11 4.97 -2.91
N LEU A 97 -1.32 4.72 -3.40
CA LEU A 97 -2.07 3.50 -3.16
C LEU A 97 -1.98 2.62 -4.40
N LEU A 98 -1.40 1.43 -4.27
CA LEU A 98 -1.17 0.50 -5.37
C LEU A 98 -2.09 -0.71 -5.21
N PHE A 99 -2.96 -0.94 -6.19
CA PHE A 99 -3.88 -2.07 -6.21
C PHE A 99 -3.35 -3.23 -7.05
N VAL A 100 -3.45 -4.42 -6.49
CA VAL A 100 -3.17 -5.70 -7.15
C VAL A 100 -4.32 -6.69 -6.96
N SER A 101 -4.35 -7.71 -7.81
CA SER A 101 -5.40 -8.73 -7.89
C SER A 101 -5.29 -9.84 -6.86
N SER A 102 -4.11 -10.10 -6.29
CA SER A 102 -3.91 -11.20 -5.34
C SER A 102 -2.93 -10.85 -4.22
N VAL A 103 -3.04 -11.59 -3.12
CA VAL A 103 -2.14 -11.46 -1.98
C VAL A 103 -0.72 -11.87 -2.37
N ASP A 104 -0.53 -12.93 -3.19
CA ASP A 104 0.81 -13.34 -3.66
C ASP A 104 1.48 -12.21 -4.43
N ARG A 105 0.71 -11.50 -5.26
CA ARG A 105 1.19 -10.34 -6.01
C ARG A 105 1.50 -9.15 -5.11
N CYS A 106 0.79 -8.94 -4.00
CA CYS A 106 1.17 -7.91 -3.02
C CYS A 106 2.60 -8.12 -2.50
N TYR A 107 2.88 -9.35 -2.05
CA TYR A 107 4.20 -9.71 -1.55
C TYR A 107 5.25 -9.65 -2.65
N LEU A 108 4.93 -10.11 -3.86
CA LEU A 108 5.82 -9.98 -5.01
C LEU A 108 6.20 -8.51 -5.27
N VAL A 109 5.22 -7.61 -5.33
CA VAL A 109 5.45 -6.17 -5.55
C VAL A 109 6.26 -5.56 -4.40
N LYS A 110 5.94 -5.87 -3.14
CA LYS A 110 6.72 -5.40 -1.98
C LYS A 110 8.18 -5.84 -2.06
N LEU A 111 8.42 -7.15 -2.23
CA LEU A 111 9.78 -7.70 -2.30
C LEU A 111 10.55 -7.14 -3.50
N PHE A 112 9.88 -6.95 -4.63
CA PHE A 112 10.45 -6.30 -5.81
C PHE A 112 10.86 -4.85 -5.51
N LEU A 113 9.96 -4.04 -4.96
CA LEU A 113 10.25 -2.64 -4.60
C LEU A 113 11.38 -2.53 -3.57
N GLU A 114 11.46 -3.47 -2.63
CA GLU A 114 12.53 -3.56 -1.64
C GLU A 114 13.92 -3.83 -2.27
N GLN A 115 14.01 -4.56 -3.38
CA GLN A 115 15.29 -4.71 -4.13
C GLN A 115 15.80 -3.36 -4.64
N PHE A 116 14.89 -2.47 -5.02
CA PHE A 116 15.21 -1.11 -5.41
C PHE A 116 15.29 -0.16 -4.20
N GLY A 117 15.15 -0.64 -2.96
CA GLY A 117 15.19 0.19 -1.75
C GLY A 117 14.00 1.14 -1.62
N ILE A 118 12.89 0.83 -2.28
CA ILE A 118 11.61 1.51 -2.12
C ILE A 118 10.83 0.76 -1.04
N ARG A 119 10.47 1.46 0.03
CA ARG A 119 9.72 0.86 1.15
C ARG A 119 8.22 1.04 0.92
N GLY A 120 7.47 -0.02 1.13
CA GLY A 120 6.00 0.00 1.08
C GLY A 120 5.42 -0.90 2.17
N CYS A 121 4.17 -0.62 2.53
CA CYS A 121 3.37 -1.46 3.41
C CYS A 121 2.38 -2.29 2.59
N ILE A 122 2.00 -3.46 3.09
CA ILE A 122 0.97 -4.32 2.46
C ILE A 122 -0.31 -4.21 3.27
N LEU A 123 -1.44 -4.18 2.58
CA LEU A 123 -2.76 -4.37 3.15
C LEU A 123 -3.46 -5.53 2.44
N ASN A 124 -3.54 -6.67 3.12
CA ASN A 124 -4.15 -7.90 2.63
C ASN A 124 -5.22 -8.42 3.60
N SER A 125 -6.10 -9.28 3.08
CA SER A 125 -7.21 -9.88 3.83
C SER A 125 -6.79 -10.89 4.90
N GLU A 126 -5.65 -11.55 4.70
CA GLU A 126 -5.15 -12.57 5.63
C GLU A 126 -4.65 -12.02 6.97
N LEU A 127 -4.41 -10.70 7.07
CA LEU A 127 -4.01 -10.07 8.33
C LEU A 127 -5.23 -9.84 9.23
N PRO A 128 -5.08 -9.92 10.56
CA PRO A 128 -6.12 -9.52 11.50
C PRO A 128 -6.58 -8.07 11.30
N VAL A 129 -7.84 -7.80 11.67
CA VAL A 129 -8.46 -6.47 11.57
C VAL A 129 -7.62 -5.40 12.27
N SER A 130 -7.13 -5.68 13.48
CA SER A 130 -6.31 -4.76 14.28
C SER A 130 -5.05 -4.32 13.54
N SER A 131 -4.36 -5.25 12.89
CA SER A 131 -3.12 -5.00 12.14
C SER A 131 -3.41 -4.17 10.90
N ARG A 132 -4.52 -4.45 10.20
CA ARG A 132 -4.95 -3.63 9.06
C ARG A 132 -5.28 -2.20 9.46
N SER A 133 -6.05 -2.02 10.53
CA SER A 133 -6.36 -0.68 11.07
C SER A 133 -5.09 0.06 11.47
N PHE A 134 -4.12 -0.64 12.07
CA PHE A 134 -2.81 -0.07 12.38
C PHE A 134 -2.07 0.36 11.11
N ILE A 135 -1.98 -0.49 10.09
CA ILE A 135 -1.32 -0.18 8.80
C ILE A 135 -1.94 1.06 8.14
N VAL A 136 -3.27 1.14 8.10
CA VAL A 136 -3.99 2.30 7.57
C VAL A 136 -3.66 3.56 8.36
N THR A 137 -3.63 3.48 9.69
CA THR A 137 -3.26 4.60 10.55
C THR A 137 -1.83 5.06 10.26
N GLN A 138 -0.88 4.14 10.12
CA GLN A 138 0.53 4.45 9.80
C GLN A 138 0.68 5.12 8.41
N PHE A 139 -0.14 4.70 7.45
CA PHE A 139 -0.19 5.32 6.13
C PHE A 139 -0.83 6.72 6.17
N ASN A 140 -1.90 6.91 6.95
CA ASN A 140 -2.54 8.21 7.15
C ASN A 140 -1.63 9.20 7.89
N GLU A 141 -0.85 8.73 8.87
CA GLU A 141 0.22 9.50 9.54
C GLU A 141 1.41 9.83 8.61
N GLY A 142 1.51 9.19 7.44
CA GLY A 142 2.60 9.42 6.48
C GLY A 142 3.91 8.70 6.82
N ARG A 143 3.90 7.70 7.71
CA ARG A 143 5.09 6.88 7.99
C ARG A 143 5.48 6.01 6.80
N TYR A 144 4.49 5.64 6.00
CA TYR A 144 4.67 4.98 4.72
C TYR A 144 4.02 5.82 3.62
N GLU A 145 4.77 6.08 2.56
CA GLU A 145 4.26 6.77 1.38
C GLU A 145 3.58 5.82 0.40
N ILE A 146 3.91 4.52 0.43
CA ILE A 146 3.40 3.53 -0.52
C ILE A 146 2.67 2.43 0.25
N LEU A 147 1.41 2.20 -0.14
CA LEU A 147 0.56 1.13 0.37
C LEU A 147 0.16 0.21 -0.79
N VAL A 148 0.49 -1.08 -0.70
CA VAL A 148 0.11 -2.11 -1.68
C VAL A 148 -1.08 -2.87 -1.13
N ALA A 149 -2.22 -2.81 -1.80
CA ALA A 149 -3.47 -3.42 -1.37
C ALA A 149 -3.93 -4.50 -2.36
N SER A 150 -4.31 -5.68 -1.83
CA SER A 150 -5.03 -6.70 -2.60
C SER A 150 -6.53 -6.49 -2.46
N GLU A 151 -7.24 -6.45 -3.57
CA GLU A 151 -8.70 -6.64 -3.57
C GLU A 151 -8.98 -8.13 -3.82
N GLU A 152 -9.22 -8.90 -2.75
CA GLU A 152 -9.64 -10.29 -2.91
C GLU A 152 -11.07 -10.31 -3.46
N LYS A 153 -11.28 -11.10 -4.53
CA LYS A 153 -12.60 -11.29 -5.12
C LYS A 153 -13.49 -11.99 -4.10
N ALA A 154 -14.54 -11.35 -3.65
CA ALA A 154 -15.73 -12.06 -3.19
C ALA A 154 -16.44 -12.62 -4.44
N THR A 155 -15.85 -13.61 -5.11
CA THR A 155 -16.55 -14.36 -6.15
C THR A 155 -17.53 -15.30 -5.47
N LEU A 156 -18.82 -14.95 -5.54
CA LEU A 156 -19.93 -15.87 -5.26
C LEU A 156 -19.80 -17.21 -6.05
N GLU A 157 -19.02 -17.21 -7.14
CA GLU A 157 -18.75 -18.37 -8.00
C GLU A 157 -17.90 -19.48 -7.32
N ASP A 158 -17.10 -19.18 -6.29
CA ASP A 158 -16.31 -20.20 -5.59
C ASP A 158 -17.15 -21.12 -4.69
N GLN A 159 -18.43 -20.78 -4.47
CA GLN A 159 -19.38 -21.65 -3.78
C GLN A 159 -20.11 -22.60 -4.73
N VAL A 160 -20.20 -22.28 -6.02
CA VAL A 160 -21.04 -23.02 -7.00
C VAL A 160 -20.26 -24.15 -7.67
N ARG A 161 -18.94 -24.03 -7.85
CA ARG A 161 -18.12 -25.10 -8.44
C ARG A 161 -17.60 -26.05 -7.35
N GLY A 162 -18.40 -27.07 -7.05
CA GLY A 162 -18.10 -28.16 -6.11
C GLY A 162 -16.93 -29.09 -6.48
N ARG A 163 -15.73 -28.55 -6.75
CA ARG A 163 -14.49 -29.33 -6.82
C ARG A 163 -13.55 -28.91 -5.70
N ARG A 164 -13.67 -29.59 -4.55
CA ARG A 164 -12.74 -29.47 -3.42
C ARG A 164 -11.57 -30.45 -3.57
N PRO A 165 -10.30 -30.03 -3.51
CA PRO A 165 -9.25 -30.85 -2.94
C PRO A 165 -9.40 -30.87 -1.41
N LYS A 166 -9.24 -32.04 -0.79
CA LYS A 166 -9.28 -32.21 0.67
C LYS A 166 -7.98 -31.70 1.31
N SER A 167 -7.93 -30.42 1.71
CA SER A 167 -7.00 -29.98 2.76
C SER A 167 -7.62 -28.84 3.58
N ALA A 168 -7.49 -28.98 4.89
CA ALA A 168 -7.90 -28.09 5.99
C ALA A 168 -8.72 -26.84 5.63
N LYS A 169 -10.03 -26.87 5.93
CA LYS A 169 -10.89 -25.68 5.99
C LYS A 169 -10.35 -24.68 7.02
N ARG A 170 -9.61 -23.67 6.57
CA ARG A 170 -9.51 -22.41 7.32
C ARG A 170 -10.84 -21.66 7.14
N LYS A 171 -11.47 -21.31 8.26
CA LYS A 171 -12.67 -20.47 8.31
C LYS A 171 -12.23 -19.07 7.84
N GLN A 172 -12.54 -18.72 6.60
CA GLN A 172 -12.23 -17.41 6.03
C GLN A 172 -13.25 -16.43 6.61
N ASP A 173 -12.79 -15.38 7.28
CA ASP A 173 -13.66 -14.33 7.79
C ASP A 173 -14.38 -13.68 6.61
N LYS A 174 -15.72 -13.78 6.57
CA LYS A 174 -16.59 -13.31 5.47
C LYS A 174 -16.62 -11.78 5.29
N GLU A 175 -15.78 -11.04 6.02
CA GLU A 175 -15.91 -9.59 6.22
C GLU A 175 -14.99 -8.75 5.29
N TYR A 176 -14.42 -9.35 4.24
CA TYR A 176 -13.24 -8.79 3.61
C TYR A 176 -13.46 -8.09 2.26
N GLY A 177 -13.92 -6.84 2.35
CA GLY A 177 -13.69 -5.79 1.35
C GLY A 177 -12.53 -4.89 1.76
N VAL A 178 -11.28 -5.35 1.66
CA VAL A 178 -10.07 -4.69 2.21
C VAL A 178 -9.92 -3.21 1.83
N CYS A 179 -10.55 -2.75 0.74
CA CYS A 179 -10.29 -1.42 0.16
C CYS A 179 -11.47 -0.45 0.25
N ARG A 180 -12.63 -0.87 0.79
CA ARG A 180 -13.87 -0.09 0.79
C ARG A 180 -14.38 0.07 2.22
N GLY A 181 -14.80 1.29 2.59
CA GLY A 181 -15.00 1.69 4.00
C GLY A 181 -13.73 2.08 4.78
N ILE A 182 -12.54 1.81 4.23
CA ILE A 182 -11.28 2.33 4.78
C ILE A 182 -11.01 3.73 4.21
N ASP A 183 -10.89 4.71 5.12
CA ASP A 183 -10.55 6.09 4.78
C ASP A 183 -9.03 6.26 4.66
N PHE A 184 -8.57 6.48 3.43
CA PHE A 184 -7.18 6.81 3.14
C PHE A 184 -7.06 8.32 2.98
N GLN A 185 -6.30 8.95 3.87
CA GLN A 185 -6.20 10.40 3.93
C GLN A 185 -5.03 10.92 3.10
N PHE A 186 -5.31 11.93 2.29
CA PHE A 186 -4.33 12.63 1.44
C PHE A 186 -3.59 11.72 0.46
N VAL A 187 -4.31 10.75 -0.13
CA VAL A 187 -3.75 9.95 -1.24
C VAL A 187 -3.58 10.87 -2.45
N SER A 188 -2.36 10.96 -2.95
CA SER A 188 -2.03 11.74 -4.14
C SER A 188 -2.18 10.89 -5.41
N ASN A 189 -1.73 9.63 -5.35
CA ASN A 189 -1.71 8.75 -6.51
C ASN A 189 -2.40 7.42 -6.23
N VAL A 190 -3.21 6.96 -7.17
CA VAL A 190 -3.72 5.60 -7.20
C VAL A 190 -3.09 4.88 -8.40
N ILE A 191 -2.54 3.69 -8.18
CA ILE A 191 -1.94 2.87 -9.23
C ILE A 191 -2.67 1.53 -9.29
N ASN A 192 -3.38 1.28 -10.38
CA ASN A 192 -3.92 -0.05 -10.68
C ASN A 192 -2.85 -0.84 -11.45
N LEU A 193 -2.03 -1.63 -10.75
CA LEU A 193 -1.04 -2.48 -11.40
C LEU A 193 -1.72 -3.66 -12.13
N ASP A 194 -2.78 -4.18 -11.50
CA ASP A 194 -3.72 -5.10 -12.13
C ASP A 194 -5.02 -4.37 -12.39
N PHE A 195 -5.50 -4.43 -13.64
CA PHE A 195 -6.71 -3.72 -14.01
C PHE A 195 -7.92 -4.33 -13.27
N PRO A 196 -8.83 -3.51 -12.71
CA PRO A 196 -10.01 -4.01 -12.01
C PRO A 196 -10.92 -4.81 -12.94
N ALA A 197 -11.56 -5.85 -12.40
CA ALA A 197 -12.43 -6.74 -13.15
C ALA A 197 -13.81 -6.14 -13.47
N THR A 198 -14.22 -5.09 -12.75
CA THR A 198 -15.52 -4.43 -12.92
C THR A 198 -15.35 -2.91 -12.93
N VAL A 199 -16.23 -2.22 -13.67
CA VAL A 199 -16.23 -0.75 -13.75
C VAL A 199 -16.46 -0.12 -12.36
N LYS A 200 -17.37 -0.69 -11.58
CA LYS A 200 -17.60 -0.29 -10.19
C LYS A 200 -16.33 -0.37 -9.34
N SER A 201 -15.54 -1.43 -9.48
CA SER A 201 -14.24 -1.54 -8.80
C SER A 201 -13.27 -0.47 -9.26
N TYR A 202 -13.21 -0.18 -10.56
CA TYR A 202 -12.41 0.92 -11.10
C TYR A 202 -12.76 2.26 -10.45
N ILE A 203 -14.03 2.67 -10.49
CA ILE A 203 -14.52 3.94 -9.94
C ILE A 203 -14.17 4.04 -8.44
N HIS A 204 -14.40 2.97 -7.68
CA HIS A 204 -14.14 2.95 -6.24
C HIS A 204 -12.65 3.02 -5.89
N ARG A 205 -11.77 2.49 -6.75
CA ARG A 205 -10.31 2.57 -6.58
C ARG A 205 -9.81 3.98 -6.87
N VAL A 206 -10.21 4.58 -7.99
CA VAL A 206 -9.76 5.93 -8.35
C VAL A 206 -10.36 7.00 -7.41
N GLY A 207 -11.55 6.76 -6.86
CA GLY A 207 -12.16 7.60 -5.81
C GLY A 207 -11.46 7.54 -4.43
N ARG A 208 -10.34 6.84 -4.31
CA ARG A 208 -9.47 6.90 -3.11
C ARG A 208 -8.52 8.10 -3.13
N THR A 209 -8.27 8.69 -4.30
CA THR A 209 -7.54 9.95 -4.46
C THR A 209 -8.52 11.08 -4.81
N ALA A 210 -8.01 12.29 -4.96
CA ALA A 210 -8.79 13.46 -5.37
C ALA A 210 -10.02 13.74 -4.48
N ARG A 211 -9.88 13.54 -3.16
CA ARG A 211 -10.95 13.78 -2.17
C ARG A 211 -10.94 15.23 -1.66
N GLY A 212 -12.13 15.78 -1.43
CA GLY A 212 -12.31 17.16 -0.95
C GLY A 212 -11.89 18.16 -2.03
N ASP A 213 -10.95 19.06 -1.72
CA ASP A 213 -10.36 19.99 -2.69
C ASP A 213 -8.98 19.54 -3.21
N ASN A 214 -8.52 18.34 -2.83
CA ASN A 214 -7.21 17.86 -3.25
C ASN A 214 -7.24 17.36 -4.69
N ARG A 215 -6.15 17.63 -5.42
CA ARG A 215 -5.89 17.01 -6.72
C ARG A 215 -5.31 15.62 -6.56
N GLY A 216 -5.64 14.74 -7.50
CA GLY A 216 -5.19 13.35 -7.51
C GLY A 216 -4.86 12.86 -8.91
N SER A 217 -3.98 11.86 -8.98
CA SER A 217 -3.73 11.12 -10.21
C SER A 217 -4.07 9.65 -10.05
N ALA A 218 -4.59 9.03 -11.11
CA ALA A 218 -4.82 7.60 -11.19
C ALA A 218 -4.09 7.04 -12.42
N LEU A 219 -3.22 6.07 -12.23
CA LEU A 219 -2.49 5.38 -13.30
C LEU A 219 -2.98 3.93 -13.34
N SER A 220 -3.45 3.49 -14.51
CA SER A 220 -3.92 2.12 -14.68
C SER A 220 -3.13 1.40 -15.76
N PHE A 221 -2.52 0.30 -15.38
CA PHE A 221 -1.83 -0.59 -16.29
C PHE A 221 -2.83 -1.55 -16.92
N VAL A 222 -2.79 -1.68 -18.25
CA VAL A 222 -3.69 -2.53 -19.02
C VAL A 222 -2.84 -3.46 -19.88
N ASN A 223 -3.01 -4.76 -19.67
CA ASN A 223 -2.44 -5.76 -20.56
C ASN A 223 -3.42 -6.05 -21.72
N ASN A 224 -2.94 -6.67 -22.80
CA ASN A 224 -3.73 -7.04 -23.97
C ASN A 224 -4.97 -7.89 -23.61
N LYS A 225 -4.86 -8.76 -22.59
CA LYS A 225 -5.97 -9.58 -22.07
C LYS A 225 -7.03 -8.76 -21.33
N GLU A 226 -6.66 -7.60 -20.81
CA GLU A 226 -7.52 -6.71 -20.03
C GLU A 226 -8.17 -5.62 -20.91
N ALA A 227 -7.91 -5.62 -22.22
CA ALA A 227 -8.43 -4.62 -23.15
C ALA A 227 -9.96 -4.53 -23.15
N ASN A 228 -10.66 -5.67 -23.07
CA ASN A 228 -12.13 -5.72 -23.00
C ASN A 228 -12.67 -5.07 -21.72
N LEU A 229 -11.92 -5.18 -20.60
CA LEU A 229 -12.29 -4.55 -19.33
C LEU A 229 -12.11 -3.04 -19.41
N LEU A 230 -11.04 -2.57 -20.06
CA LEU A 230 -10.85 -1.14 -20.32
C LEU A 230 -11.97 -0.57 -21.18
N GLU A 231 -12.37 -1.27 -22.25
CA GLU A 231 -13.47 -0.82 -23.12
C GLU A 231 -14.80 -0.70 -22.34
N ALA A 232 -15.06 -1.62 -21.41
CA ALA A 232 -16.24 -1.52 -20.54
C ALA A 232 -16.19 -0.27 -19.64
N VAL A 233 -15.03 0.08 -19.09
CA VAL A 233 -14.85 1.31 -18.30
C VAL A 233 -14.97 2.56 -19.18
N GLU A 234 -14.38 2.56 -20.37
CA GLU A 234 -14.45 3.67 -21.33
C GLU A 234 -15.88 3.97 -21.79
N LYS A 235 -16.76 2.96 -21.89
CA LYS A 235 -18.18 3.13 -22.24
C LYS A 235 -19.01 3.79 -21.16
N GLU A 236 -18.69 3.53 -19.88
CA GLU A 236 -19.46 4.04 -18.74
C GLU A 236 -18.95 5.41 -18.27
N MET A 237 -17.66 5.69 -18.49
CA MET A 237 -17.04 6.97 -18.13
C MET A 237 -17.27 8.04 -19.21
N PRO A 238 -17.31 9.33 -18.84
CA PRO A 238 -17.45 10.40 -19.83
C PRO A 238 -16.28 10.38 -20.83
N PRO A 239 -16.53 10.72 -22.12
CA PRO A 239 -15.49 10.72 -23.13
C PRO A 239 -14.36 11.70 -22.78
N GLY A 240 -13.11 11.25 -22.92
CA GLY A 240 -11.92 12.06 -22.61
C GLY A 240 -11.46 12.04 -21.14
N SER A 241 -12.17 11.33 -20.25
CA SER A 241 -11.76 11.13 -18.85
C SER A 241 -10.43 10.37 -18.73
N LEU A 242 -10.25 9.38 -19.60
CA LEU A 242 -9.12 8.45 -19.60
C LEU A 242 -8.10 8.90 -20.65
N ARG A 243 -6.93 9.32 -20.21
CA ARG A 243 -5.87 9.81 -21.10
C ARG A 243 -4.85 8.70 -21.34
N PRO A 244 -4.54 8.32 -22.59
CA PRO A 244 -3.44 7.40 -22.84
C PRO A 244 -2.13 8.04 -22.39
N TYR A 245 -1.31 7.28 -21.68
CA TYR A 245 0.03 7.70 -21.29
C TYR A 245 1.05 6.81 -22.01
N ASN A 246 1.69 7.38 -23.02
CA ASN A 246 2.67 6.68 -23.82
C ASN A 246 4.04 6.77 -23.14
N PHE A 247 4.49 5.66 -22.55
CA PHE A 247 5.87 5.52 -22.11
C PHE A 247 6.77 5.19 -23.29
N LYS A 248 7.82 6.00 -23.50
CA LYS A 248 8.89 5.65 -24.43
C LYS A 248 9.70 4.50 -23.84
N MET A 249 9.33 3.28 -24.20
CA MET A 249 9.94 2.07 -23.64
C MET A 249 11.45 1.98 -23.95
N GLU A 250 11.86 2.54 -25.09
CA GLU A 250 13.26 2.70 -25.51
C GLU A 250 14.10 3.45 -24.46
N GLU A 251 13.56 4.51 -23.87
CA GLU A 251 14.27 5.33 -22.89
C GLU A 251 14.44 4.60 -21.53
N ILE A 252 13.63 3.56 -21.25
CA ILE A 252 13.63 2.83 -19.97
C ILE A 252 14.17 1.40 -20.09
N GLU A 253 14.88 1.07 -21.17
CA GLU A 253 15.43 -0.27 -21.38
C GLU A 253 16.39 -0.71 -20.25
N GLY A 254 17.18 0.22 -19.71
CA GLY A 254 18.04 -0.05 -18.55
C GLY A 254 17.25 -0.44 -17.29
N PHE A 255 16.05 0.12 -17.09
CA PHE A 255 15.14 -0.31 -16.03
C PHE A 255 14.53 -1.67 -16.35
N ARG A 256 14.20 -1.95 -17.62
CA ARG A 256 13.66 -3.24 -18.05
C ARG A 256 14.57 -4.40 -17.66
N TYR A 257 15.85 -4.32 -17.97
CA TYR A 257 16.81 -5.40 -17.68
C TYR A 257 16.98 -5.61 -16.17
N ARG A 258 17.09 -4.52 -15.41
CA ARG A 258 17.20 -4.55 -13.95
C ARG A 258 15.95 -5.10 -13.27
N SER A 259 14.77 -4.72 -13.77
CA SER A 259 13.50 -5.23 -13.27
C SER A 259 13.38 -6.72 -13.53
N LYS A 260 13.82 -7.23 -14.69
CA LYS A 260 13.87 -8.67 -14.97
C LYS A 260 14.79 -9.41 -13.99
N ASP A 261 15.96 -8.87 -13.69
CA ASP A 261 16.89 -9.51 -12.74
C ASP A 261 16.32 -9.50 -11.30
N ALA A 262 15.73 -8.37 -10.88
CA ALA A 262 15.05 -8.26 -9.60
C ALA A 262 13.88 -9.26 -9.47
N LEU A 263 13.07 -9.42 -10.52
CA LEU A 263 11.98 -10.40 -10.54
C LEU A 263 12.47 -11.84 -10.44
N ARG A 264 13.62 -12.17 -11.03
CA ARG A 264 14.24 -13.51 -10.88
C ARG A 264 14.68 -13.79 -9.44
N ALA A 265 15.09 -12.76 -8.70
CA ALA A 265 15.43 -12.90 -7.29
C ALA A 265 14.18 -13.13 -6.40
N VAL A 266 13.01 -12.63 -6.80
CA VAL A 266 11.74 -12.80 -6.07
C VAL A 266 11.06 -14.09 -6.50
N THR A 267 11.44 -15.20 -5.87
CA THR A 267 10.85 -16.52 -6.14
C THR A 267 9.54 -16.73 -5.37
N ARG A 268 8.72 -17.71 -5.82
CA ARG A 268 7.51 -18.13 -5.09
C ARG A 268 7.80 -18.58 -3.66
N ILE A 269 8.98 -19.17 -3.42
CA ILE A 269 9.42 -19.58 -2.08
C ILE A 269 9.62 -18.35 -1.21
N ALA A 270 10.35 -17.34 -1.70
CA ALA A 270 10.57 -16.09 -1.00
C ALA A 270 9.25 -15.35 -0.68
N ILE A 271 8.28 -15.36 -1.61
CA ILE A 271 6.95 -14.79 -1.39
C ILE A 271 6.23 -15.51 -0.25
N ARG A 272 6.22 -16.84 -0.27
CA ARG A 272 5.57 -17.66 0.77
C ARG A 272 6.24 -17.46 2.13
N GLU A 273 7.56 -17.40 2.17
CA GLU A 273 8.34 -17.15 3.39
C GLU A 273 8.07 -15.75 3.96
N ALA A 274 8.05 -14.72 3.10
CA ALA A 274 7.74 -13.35 3.51
C ALA A 274 6.33 -13.25 4.12
N ARG A 275 5.34 -13.88 3.48
CA ARG A 275 3.97 -13.97 4.01
C ARG A 275 3.92 -14.67 5.36
N LEU A 276 4.54 -15.85 5.46
CA LEU A 276 4.55 -16.61 6.72
C LEU A 276 5.24 -15.82 7.83
N LYS A 277 6.32 -15.11 7.53
CA LYS A 277 7.03 -14.27 8.49
C LYS A 277 6.16 -13.12 9.01
N GLU A 278 5.40 -12.46 8.13
CA GLU A 278 4.51 -11.36 8.49
C GLU A 278 3.36 -11.84 9.38
N ILE A 279 2.68 -12.93 8.97
CA ILE A 279 1.62 -13.56 9.79
C ILE A 279 2.16 -14.02 11.14
N LYS A 280 3.38 -14.58 11.18
CA LYS A 280 4.00 -15.07 12.41
C LYS A 280 4.37 -13.95 13.37
N ALA A 281 4.92 -12.85 12.85
CA ALA A 281 5.20 -11.66 13.64
C ALA A 281 3.92 -11.09 14.24
N GLU A 282 2.83 -11.13 13.47
CA GLU A 282 1.52 -10.70 13.95
C GLU A 282 0.96 -11.63 15.04
N ILE A 283 1.07 -12.95 14.86
CA ILE A 283 0.68 -13.94 15.88
C ILE A 283 1.42 -13.69 17.20
N LEU A 284 2.72 -13.40 17.15
CA LEU A 284 3.54 -13.13 18.33
C LEU A 284 3.22 -11.80 19.02
N THR A 285 2.75 -10.81 18.26
CA THR A 285 2.40 -9.47 18.79
C THR A 285 0.94 -9.38 19.24
N SER A 286 0.09 -10.31 18.80
CA SER A 286 -1.32 -10.38 19.14
C SER A 286 -1.56 -10.49 20.65
N GLU A 287 -2.33 -9.55 21.20
CA GLU A 287 -2.64 -9.51 22.63
C GLU A 287 -3.53 -10.68 23.07
N LYS A 288 -4.42 -11.13 22.18
CA LYS A 288 -5.31 -12.27 22.44
C LYS A 288 -4.55 -13.57 22.66
N LEU A 289 -3.37 -13.70 22.05
CA LEU A 289 -2.54 -14.91 22.16
C LEU A 289 -1.45 -14.77 23.22
N LYS A 290 -1.26 -13.58 23.84
CA LYS A 290 -0.30 -13.40 24.93
C LYS A 290 -0.60 -14.38 26.08
N ALA A 291 -1.85 -14.44 26.54
CA ALA A 291 -2.26 -15.36 27.60
C ALA A 291 -2.05 -16.84 27.21
N TYR A 292 -2.38 -17.21 25.98
CA TYR A 292 -2.16 -18.57 25.47
C TYR A 292 -0.67 -18.96 25.44
N PHE A 293 0.22 -18.03 25.08
CA PHE A 293 1.67 -18.25 25.06
C PHE A 293 2.31 -18.21 26.45
N GLU A 294 1.70 -17.52 27.41
CA GLU A 294 2.06 -17.59 28.83
C GLU A 294 1.76 -18.99 29.38
N GLU A 295 0.61 -19.57 29.03
CA GLU A 295 0.21 -20.93 29.41
C GLU A 295 0.95 -22.02 28.62
N ASN A 296 1.39 -21.74 27.38
CA ASN A 296 2.08 -22.69 26.50
C ASN A 296 3.46 -22.18 26.04
N PRO A 297 4.48 -22.13 26.93
CA PRO A 297 5.80 -21.57 26.60
C PRO A 297 6.55 -22.33 25.50
N ARG A 298 6.23 -23.61 25.29
CA ARG A 298 6.84 -24.45 24.25
C ARG A 298 6.47 -23.99 22.85
N GLU A 299 5.20 -23.63 22.63
CA GLU A 299 4.72 -23.17 21.33
C GLU A 299 5.27 -21.79 20.97
N HIS A 300 5.34 -20.89 21.95
CA HIS A 300 5.98 -19.60 21.79
C HIS A 300 7.46 -19.71 21.41
N LYS A 301 8.19 -20.67 22.01
CA LYS A 301 9.58 -20.98 21.65
C LYS A 301 9.68 -21.56 20.24
N LEU A 302 8.80 -22.48 19.85
CA LEU A 302 8.74 -23.03 18.49
C LEU A 302 8.58 -21.90 17.45
N LEU A 303 7.68 -20.96 17.72
CA LEU A 303 7.48 -19.81 16.86
C LEU A 303 8.69 -18.85 16.83
N ARG A 304 9.45 -18.70 17.92
CA ARG A 304 10.66 -17.86 17.88
C ARG A 304 11.87 -18.52 17.23
N HIS A 305 11.96 -19.85 17.29
CA HIS A 305 13.19 -20.59 16.95
C HIS A 305 13.21 -21.23 15.56
N ASP A 306 12.15 -21.12 14.76
CA ASP A 306 12.29 -21.47 13.34
C ASP A 306 13.39 -20.59 12.73
N LYS A 307 14.46 -21.26 12.30
CA LYS A 307 15.58 -20.66 11.58
C LYS A 307 15.02 -19.76 10.48
N ALA A 308 15.57 -18.56 10.33
CA ALA A 308 15.31 -17.75 9.15
C ALA A 308 15.79 -18.54 7.93
N LEU A 309 14.86 -19.20 7.24
CA LEU A 309 15.13 -19.87 5.99
C LEU A 309 15.25 -18.76 4.93
N HIS A 310 16.42 -18.74 4.29
CA HIS A 310 16.81 -17.90 3.16
C HIS A 310 16.53 -16.39 3.27
N ILE A 311 17.59 -15.64 3.61
CA ILE A 311 17.63 -14.19 3.36
C ILE A 311 17.61 -14.01 1.83
N ILE A 312 16.57 -13.36 1.30
CA ILE A 312 16.54 -12.94 -0.10
C ILE A 312 17.86 -12.25 -0.40
N LYS A 313 18.58 -12.70 -1.44
CA LYS A 313 19.88 -12.14 -1.82
C LYS A 313 19.66 -10.69 -2.28
N HIS A 314 19.72 -9.76 -1.33
CA HIS A 314 19.55 -8.34 -1.60
C HIS A 314 20.70 -7.88 -2.48
N GLN A 315 20.38 -7.34 -3.65
CA GLN A 315 21.37 -6.84 -4.58
C GLN A 315 21.61 -5.35 -4.31
N PRO A 316 22.69 -4.96 -3.59
CA PRO A 316 22.87 -3.58 -3.15
C PRO A 316 23.02 -2.60 -4.33
N HIS A 317 23.53 -3.08 -5.47
CA HIS A 317 23.67 -2.28 -6.69
C HIS A 317 22.33 -1.89 -7.30
N LEU A 318 21.24 -2.63 -7.04
CA LEU A 318 19.91 -2.27 -7.51
C LEU A 318 19.30 -1.06 -6.77
N LYS A 319 19.85 -0.66 -5.63
CA LYS A 319 19.39 0.53 -4.91
C LYS A 319 19.75 1.82 -5.63
N ASN A 320 20.93 1.88 -6.24
CA ASN A 320 21.41 3.06 -6.95
C ASN A 320 20.93 3.06 -8.41
N VAL A 321 20.58 4.23 -8.94
CA VAL A 321 20.26 4.42 -10.36
C VAL A 321 21.38 5.26 -10.98
N PRO A 322 22.33 4.62 -11.68
CA PRO A 322 23.39 5.33 -12.39
C PRO A 322 22.84 6.34 -13.40
N GLN A 323 23.58 7.44 -13.64
CA GLN A 323 23.15 8.53 -14.51
C GLN A 323 22.86 8.07 -15.96
N TYR A 324 23.61 7.10 -16.47
CA TYR A 324 23.43 6.58 -17.83
C TYR A 324 22.13 5.78 -18.02
N ILE A 325 21.48 5.33 -16.95
CA ILE A 325 20.17 4.64 -17.01
C ILE A 325 19.02 5.65 -17.05
N VAL A 326 19.26 6.87 -16.58
CA VAL A 326 18.25 7.93 -16.59
C VAL A 326 18.10 8.44 -18.03
N PRO A 327 16.87 8.48 -18.58
CA PRO A 327 16.61 9.05 -19.89
C PRO A 327 17.21 10.46 -20.05
N PRO A 328 17.83 10.80 -21.19
CA PRO A 328 18.41 12.13 -21.42
C PRO A 328 17.41 13.27 -21.17
N THR A 329 16.13 13.03 -21.46
CA THR A 329 14.98 13.92 -21.25
C THR A 329 14.75 14.27 -19.77
N LEU A 330 15.17 13.41 -18.84
CA LEU A 330 14.95 13.53 -17.39
C LEU A 330 16.23 13.84 -16.59
N GLN A 331 17.41 13.76 -17.21
CA GLN A 331 18.70 14.04 -16.56
C GLN A 331 18.82 15.48 -16.05
N SER A 332 18.25 16.45 -16.77
CA SER A 332 18.27 17.88 -16.38
C SER A 332 17.37 18.20 -15.18
N LYS A 333 16.25 17.50 -15.02
CA LYS A 333 15.32 17.66 -13.88
C LYS A 333 15.91 17.09 -12.58
N ASN A 334 16.73 16.05 -12.65
CA ASN A 334 17.36 15.44 -11.48
C ASN A 334 18.50 16.28 -10.88
N LYS A 335 19.23 17.07 -11.68
CA LYS A 335 20.30 17.95 -11.17
C LYS A 335 19.78 19.04 -10.23
N ARG A 336 18.58 19.58 -10.47
CA ARG A 336 17.98 20.63 -9.62
C ARG A 336 17.55 20.15 -8.22
N HIS A 337 17.45 18.83 -8.01
CA HIS A 337 16.92 18.25 -6.77
C HIS A 337 17.97 17.53 -5.92
N GLN A 338 19.24 17.45 -6.35
CA GLN A 338 20.30 16.88 -5.51
C GLN A 338 20.71 17.82 -4.36
N ASP A 339 20.38 19.11 -4.45
CA ASP A 339 20.75 20.12 -3.45
C ASP A 339 19.76 20.25 -2.26
N GLU A 340 18.64 19.52 -2.26
CA GLU A 340 17.60 19.58 -1.19
C GLU A 340 17.47 18.29 -0.36
N VAL A 341 18.44 17.38 -0.40
CA VAL A 341 18.34 16.10 0.33
C VAL A 341 18.80 16.26 1.79
N VAL A 342 17.84 16.49 2.69
CA VAL A 342 18.03 16.24 4.13
C VAL A 342 17.98 14.72 4.36
N PRO A 343 19.00 14.09 4.96
CA PRO A 343 19.00 12.64 5.17
C PRO A 343 17.94 12.25 6.22
N ALA A 344 17.06 11.31 5.84
CA ALA A 344 16.11 10.70 6.75
C ALA A 344 16.86 9.99 7.91
N THR A 345 16.54 10.38 9.14
CA THR A 345 17.10 9.79 10.36
C THR A 345 16.67 8.32 10.48
N PRO A 346 17.59 7.38 10.75
CA PRO A 346 17.21 5.99 10.99
C PRO A 346 16.62 5.86 12.40
N CYS A 347 15.30 5.61 12.51
CA CYS A 347 14.69 5.19 13.77
C CYS A 347 14.95 3.68 13.97
N GLY A 348 15.99 3.36 14.72
CA GLY A 348 16.26 2.02 15.24
C GLY A 348 15.64 1.83 16.62
N ASN A 349 14.95 0.71 16.81
CA ASN A 349 14.68 0.14 18.13
C ASN A 349 16.00 -0.36 18.72
N ASP A 350 16.70 0.48 19.49
CA ASP A 350 17.79 0.04 20.36
C ASP A 350 17.71 0.78 21.71
N PHE A 351 17.13 0.09 22.69
CA PHE A 351 17.26 0.46 24.10
C PHE A 351 18.72 0.20 24.53
N LYS A 352 19.55 1.24 24.57
CA LYS A 352 20.79 1.26 25.37
C LYS A 352 20.81 2.46 26.30
N MET A 353 20.72 2.16 27.60
CA MET A 353 20.96 3.09 28.70
C MET A 353 22.30 3.83 28.51
N LYS A 354 22.25 5.15 28.33
CA LYS A 354 23.42 6.02 28.36
C LYS A 354 23.80 6.35 29.81
N LYS A 355 24.96 5.86 30.26
CA LYS A 355 25.64 6.35 31.47
C LYS A 355 26.02 7.84 31.28
N ARG A 356 25.52 8.70 32.17
CA ARG A 356 25.82 10.15 32.21
C ARG A 356 27.29 10.37 32.59
N LYS A 357 28.07 11.03 31.72
CA LYS A 357 29.35 11.68 32.06
C LYS A 357 29.09 13.17 32.34
N LYS A 358 29.51 13.64 33.52
CA LYS A 358 29.44 15.05 33.95
C LYS A 358 30.27 15.94 33.02
N ARG A 359 29.70 17.08 32.61
CA ARG A 359 30.39 18.18 31.90
C ARG A 359 31.20 19.00 32.90
N GLY A 360 32.49 19.17 32.63
CA GLY A 360 33.37 20.16 33.24
C GLY A 360 33.52 21.37 32.31
N PHE A 361 33.71 22.52 32.94
CA PHE A 361 33.67 23.89 32.43
C PHE A 361 34.88 24.24 31.54
N ASP A 362 34.68 25.08 30.52
CA ASP A 362 35.70 25.53 29.57
C ASP A 362 36.27 26.89 30.00
N GLY A 363 37.59 27.07 29.88
CA GLY A 363 38.32 28.28 30.25
C GLY A 363 39.70 28.27 29.60
N GLY A 364 39.88 29.07 28.55
CA GLY A 364 41.10 29.09 27.73
C GLY A 364 42.28 29.83 28.35
N LYS A 365 43.51 29.42 28.00
CA LYS A 365 44.62 30.23 27.41
C LYS A 365 45.98 29.52 27.46
N ALA A 366 46.82 29.93 26.49
CA ALA A 366 48.28 30.10 26.52
C ALA A 366 49.19 29.02 25.87
N LYS A 367 49.97 29.51 24.89
CA LYS A 367 51.07 28.89 24.15
C LYS A 367 52.33 28.75 25.02
N LYS A 368 53.12 27.70 24.75
CA LYS A 368 54.49 27.45 25.23
C LYS A 368 55.46 28.59 24.90
N GLN A 369 56.26 29.00 25.88
CA GLN A 369 57.61 29.55 25.68
C GLN A 369 58.57 28.93 26.69
N ASN A 370 59.74 28.51 26.19
CA ASN A 370 60.82 27.87 26.94
C ASN A 370 61.54 28.89 27.84
N ASN A 371 61.96 28.43 29.02
CA ASN A 371 62.55 29.23 30.09
C ASN A 371 64.07 29.46 29.82
N PRO A 372 64.57 30.71 29.75
CA PRO A 372 65.92 31.03 29.28
C PRO A 372 67.03 31.03 30.36
N LEU A 373 66.83 30.37 31.50
CA LEU A 373 67.77 30.38 32.64
C LEU A 373 68.34 29.00 33.02
N GLN A 374 68.35 28.06 32.06
CA GLN A 374 69.19 26.86 32.14
C GLN A 374 70.39 27.03 31.20
N SER A 375 71.26 27.98 31.54
CA SER A 375 72.65 27.99 31.10
C SER A 375 73.52 28.20 32.34
N PHE A 376 74.72 27.59 32.29
CA PHE A 376 75.84 27.63 33.24
C PHE A 376 75.94 26.46 34.22
N LYS A 377 76.75 25.48 33.79
CA LYS A 377 77.64 24.69 34.65
C LYS A 377 78.95 25.45 34.76
N PHE A 378 79.46 25.64 35.98
CA PHE A 378 80.88 25.93 36.21
C PHE A 378 81.62 24.63 36.52
N ALA A 379 82.85 24.54 36.01
CA ALA A 379 83.76 23.42 36.21
C ALA A 379 84.73 23.69 37.36
N ILE A 380 85.12 22.57 38.00
CA ILE A 380 86.01 22.35 39.16
C ILE A 380 85.31 22.51 40.51
#